data_AF-D0LY04-F1
#
_entry.id   AF-D0LY04-F1
#
_cell.length_a   1.000
_cell.length_b   1.000
_cell.length_c   1.000
_cell.angle_alpha   90.00
_cell.angle_beta   90.00
_cell.angle_gamma   90.00
#
_symmetry.space_group_name_H-M   'P 1'
#
loop_
_entity.id
_entity.type
_entity.pdbx_description
1 polymer ?
#
loop_
_entity_poly.entity_id
_entity_poly.type
_entity_poly.pdbx_seq_one_letter_code
_entity_poly.pdbx_strand_id
1 'polypeptide(L)'
;MSPNDRRPQRAKPRRSARRTLTLGALLAALVGGWLLRDCVALGPGGDGAEIAVPDESVQSDENPSAATSPEQAANDADAALPCVLYLNSEGLRMDGATVTIAEAVAACRRSGRAELGATGAARSGTYDELLRALEQAGVGVQLENLLEGPDGQPLPR
;
A
#
# COMPACT_ATOMS: atom_id res chain seq x y z
N MET A 1 -2.04 -48.62 50.89
CA MET A 1 -0.75 -48.70 50.17
C MET A 1 -0.98 -49.38 48.82
N SER A 2 -0.90 -48.63 47.72
CA SER A 2 -0.84 -49.19 46.35
C SER A 2 0.37 -48.61 45.62
N PRO A 3 1.15 -49.42 44.89
CA PRO A 3 2.46 -49.02 44.39
C PRO A 3 2.39 -48.22 43.08
N ASN A 4 3.13 -47.10 43.10
CA ASN A 4 3.71 -46.31 42.00
C ASN A 4 3.61 -46.89 40.57
N ASP A 5 2.79 -46.24 39.75
CA ASP A 5 2.74 -46.43 38.29
C ASP A 5 3.63 -45.38 37.60
N ARG A 6 4.94 -45.62 37.53
CA ARG A 6 5.90 -44.74 36.82
C ARG A 6 6.03 -45.20 35.37
N ARG A 7 5.26 -44.60 34.46
CA ARG A 7 5.48 -44.77 33.02
C ARG A 7 6.74 -44.02 32.56
N PRO A 8 7.65 -44.65 31.80
CA PRO A 8 8.84 -43.98 31.27
C PRO A 8 8.44 -42.97 30.19
N GLN A 9 8.81 -41.70 30.39
CA GLN A 9 8.66 -40.67 29.37
C GLN A 9 9.57 -40.97 28.17
N ARG A 10 8.96 -41.17 26.99
CA ARG A 10 9.69 -41.23 25.72
C ARG A 10 10.28 -39.85 25.40
N ALA A 11 11.61 -39.75 25.47
CA ALA A 11 12.35 -38.59 25.01
C ALA A 11 12.17 -38.41 23.49
N LYS A 12 11.58 -37.28 23.08
CA LYS A 12 11.47 -36.89 21.67
C LYS A 12 12.83 -36.42 21.13
N PRO A 13 13.27 -36.88 19.95
CA PRO A 13 14.56 -36.49 19.38
C PRO A 13 14.54 -35.03 18.89
N ARG A 14 15.40 -34.20 19.49
CA ARG A 14 15.71 -32.82 19.09
C ARG A 14 16.53 -32.80 17.78
N ARG A 15 15.89 -32.77 16.61
CA ARG A 15 16.61 -32.67 15.32
C ARG A 15 16.14 -31.55 14.35
N SER A 16 15.27 -30.62 14.75
CA SER A 16 14.77 -29.57 13.81
C SER A 16 15.41 -28.18 13.95
N ALA A 17 16.27 -27.92 14.94
CA ALA A 17 16.70 -26.55 15.27
C ALA A 17 17.73 -25.90 14.31
N ARG A 18 18.30 -26.65 13.35
CA ARG A 18 19.32 -26.09 12.44
C ARG A 18 18.78 -25.53 11.12
N ARG A 19 17.54 -25.86 10.73
CA ARG A 19 16.95 -25.35 9.46
C ARG A 19 16.23 -24.02 9.60
N THR A 20 15.85 -23.61 10.81
CA THR A 20 15.18 -22.31 11.04
C THR A 20 16.15 -21.14 11.05
N LEU A 21 17.43 -21.37 11.38
CA LEU A 21 18.45 -20.30 11.43
C LEU A 21 18.81 -19.75 10.04
N THR A 22 18.81 -20.57 8.99
CA THR A 22 19.15 -20.12 7.63
C THR A 22 18.04 -19.28 7.00
N LEU A 23 16.78 -19.55 7.34
CA LEU A 23 15.62 -18.83 6.81
C LEU A 23 15.49 -17.42 7.42
N GLY A 24 15.81 -17.27 8.72
CA GLY A 24 15.81 -15.97 9.38
C GLY A 24 16.86 -15.00 8.82
N ALA A 25 18.07 -15.47 8.51
CA ALA A 25 19.13 -14.63 7.95
C ALA A 25 18.80 -14.09 6.55
N LEU A 26 18.12 -14.89 5.71
CA LEU A 26 17.71 -14.50 4.35
C LEU A 26 16.60 -13.43 4.37
N LEU A 27 15.63 -13.55 5.27
CA LEU A 27 14.59 -12.54 5.48
C LEU A 27 15.17 -11.23 6.01
N ALA A 28 16.11 -11.29 6.97
CA ALA A 28 16.76 -10.09 7.49
C ALA A 28 17.59 -9.36 6.42
N ALA A 29 18.27 -10.08 5.53
CA ALA A 29 19.01 -9.49 4.41
C ALA A 29 18.09 -8.83 3.36
N LEU A 30 16.93 -9.43 3.07
CA LEU A 30 15.95 -8.84 2.15
C LEU A 30 15.33 -7.55 2.69
N VAL A 31 14.95 -7.53 3.97
CA VAL A 31 14.39 -6.34 4.62
C VAL A 31 15.45 -5.25 4.80
N GLY A 32 16.66 -5.61 5.23
CA GLY A 32 17.77 -4.66 5.37
C GLY A 32 18.25 -4.07 4.04
N GLY A 33 18.21 -4.86 2.95
CA GLY A 33 18.57 -4.40 1.61
C GLY A 33 17.56 -3.42 1.00
N TRP A 34 16.27 -3.56 1.31
CA TRP A 34 15.24 -2.60 0.91
C TRP A 34 15.39 -1.27 1.64
N LEU A 35 15.60 -1.30 2.96
CA LEU A 35 15.81 -0.08 3.78
C LEU A 35 17.07 0.70 3.39
N LEU A 36 18.15 0.02 2.99
CA LEU A 36 19.36 0.72 2.54
C LEU A 36 19.16 1.47 1.21
N ARG A 37 18.20 1.06 0.37
CA ARG A 37 17.98 1.67 -0.95
C ARG A 37 17.31 3.04 -0.88
N ASP A 38 16.52 3.31 0.17
CA ASP A 38 15.91 4.62 0.41
C ASP A 38 16.90 5.63 1.05
N CYS A 39 17.98 5.17 1.69
CA CYS A 39 18.96 6.07 2.32
C CYS A 39 20.07 6.57 1.38
N VAL A 40 20.28 6.01 0.18
CA VAL A 40 21.38 6.44 -0.72
C VAL A 40 21.03 7.68 -1.56
N ALA A 41 19.85 8.29 -1.37
CA ALA A 41 19.49 9.56 -2.00
C ALA A 41 19.89 10.81 -1.18
N LEU A 42 20.35 10.66 0.07
CA LEU A 42 20.91 11.75 0.86
C LEU A 42 22.44 11.64 0.90
N GLY A 43 23.08 12.16 -0.15
CA GLY A 43 24.53 12.39 -0.13
C GLY A 43 24.90 13.49 0.89
N PRO A 44 26.04 13.37 1.59
CA PRO A 44 26.58 14.45 2.42
C PRO A 44 27.17 15.55 1.51
N GLY A 45 26.42 16.63 1.32
CA GLY A 45 26.90 17.85 0.68
C GLY A 45 25.81 18.90 0.73
N GLY A 46 26.01 20.12 1.20
CA GLY A 46 27.16 20.73 1.83
C GLY A 46 26.65 21.97 2.58
N ASP A 47 27.41 22.41 3.56
CA ASP A 47 27.15 23.62 4.34
C ASP A 47 27.34 24.86 3.45
N GLY A 48 26.33 25.18 2.66
CA GLY A 48 26.24 26.42 1.89
C GLY A 48 25.56 27.50 2.71
N ALA A 49 26.29 28.07 3.65
CA ALA A 49 25.91 29.33 4.27
C ALA A 49 25.97 30.45 3.22
N GLU A 50 24.83 31.08 2.93
CA GLU A 50 24.82 32.47 2.50
C GLU A 50 23.64 33.18 3.16
N ILE A 51 24.00 34.03 4.10
CA ILE A 51 23.15 35.04 4.72
C ILE A 51 23.09 36.20 3.73
N ALA A 52 21.90 36.57 3.27
CA ALA A 52 21.65 37.89 2.71
C ALA A 52 20.20 38.32 3.02
N VAL A 53 20.06 39.15 4.04
CA VAL A 53 18.94 40.10 4.20
C VAL A 53 19.45 41.41 3.58
N PRO A 54 18.66 42.07 2.73
CA PRO A 54 18.03 43.29 3.24
C PRO A 54 16.57 43.46 2.80
N ASP A 55 15.78 43.85 3.81
CA ASP A 55 14.69 44.82 3.83
C ASP A 55 14.52 45.68 2.55
N GLU A 56 13.36 45.59 1.90
CA GLU A 56 12.75 46.74 1.22
C GLU A 56 11.22 46.67 1.31
N SER A 57 10.67 47.70 1.92
CA SER A 57 9.24 47.97 2.07
C SER A 57 8.67 48.49 0.75
N VAL A 58 7.74 47.77 0.12
CA VAL A 58 6.82 48.38 -0.87
C VAL A 58 5.40 47.87 -0.65
N GLN A 59 4.59 48.82 -0.19
CA GLN A 59 3.14 48.78 -0.13
C GLN A 59 2.63 49.05 -1.56
N SER A 60 1.85 48.12 -2.13
CA SER A 60 1.01 48.39 -3.31
C SER A 60 -0.22 47.50 -3.22
N ASP A 61 -1.29 48.07 -2.68
CA ASP A 61 -2.66 47.70 -2.93
C ASP A 61 -2.93 47.68 -4.44
N GLU A 62 -3.16 46.51 -5.04
CA GLU A 62 -4.10 46.33 -6.16
C GLU A 62 -4.41 44.83 -6.39
N ASN A 63 -5.60 44.45 -5.98
CA ASN A 63 -6.36 43.25 -6.36
C ASN A 63 -7.13 43.56 -7.66
N PRO A 64 -7.56 42.63 -8.55
CA PRO A 64 -7.37 41.18 -8.61
C PRO A 64 -6.85 40.71 -9.99
N SER A 65 -5.87 39.80 -10.06
CA SER A 65 -5.67 39.05 -11.31
C SER A 65 -4.86 37.78 -11.11
N ALA A 66 -5.57 36.67 -11.27
CA ALA A 66 -5.06 35.39 -11.75
C ALA A 66 -3.74 34.92 -11.13
N ALA A 67 -3.76 34.60 -9.84
CA ALA A 67 -2.88 33.56 -9.31
C ALA A 67 -3.29 32.23 -9.95
N THR A 68 -2.79 31.97 -11.16
CA THR A 68 -2.74 30.61 -11.69
C THR A 68 -1.75 29.86 -10.81
N SER A 69 -2.27 29.22 -9.77
CA SER A 69 -1.54 28.25 -8.95
C SER A 69 -0.75 27.32 -9.88
N PRO A 70 0.58 27.18 -9.72
CA PRO A 70 1.33 26.13 -10.40
C PRO A 70 0.85 24.70 -10.03
N GLU A 71 -0.08 24.58 -9.08
CA GLU A 71 -0.77 23.35 -8.71
C GLU A 71 -1.74 22.82 -9.79
N GLN A 72 -2.11 23.63 -10.79
CA GLN A 72 -3.04 23.20 -11.84
C GLN A 72 -2.37 22.76 -13.14
N ALA A 73 -1.05 22.90 -13.29
CA ALA A 73 -0.30 22.47 -14.48
C ALA A 73 0.14 21.00 -14.46
N ALA A 74 -0.17 20.26 -13.37
CA ALA A 74 -0.01 18.80 -13.29
C ALA A 74 -1.29 18.03 -13.65
N ASN A 75 -2.40 18.72 -13.98
CA ASN A 75 -3.70 18.09 -14.23
C ASN A 75 -3.98 17.75 -15.70
N ASP A 76 -3.02 18.00 -16.60
CA ASP A 76 -3.09 17.61 -18.02
C ASP A 76 -2.06 16.51 -18.38
N ALA A 77 -1.58 15.76 -17.37
CA ALA A 77 -1.00 14.45 -17.64
C ALA A 77 -2.14 13.50 -17.96
N ASP A 78 -2.44 13.37 -19.26
CA ASP A 78 -3.11 12.25 -19.93
C ASP A 78 -3.88 11.36 -18.94
N ALA A 79 -5.16 11.68 -18.71
CA ALA A 79 -5.96 11.15 -17.60
C ALA A 79 -5.93 9.61 -17.61
N ALA A 80 -4.93 9.05 -16.91
CA ALA A 80 -4.70 7.63 -16.91
C ALA A 80 -5.95 6.98 -16.34
N LEU A 81 -6.51 6.06 -17.14
CA LEU A 81 -7.72 5.35 -16.78
C LEU A 81 -7.52 4.71 -15.41
N PRO A 82 -8.51 4.81 -14.50
CA PRO A 82 -8.42 4.21 -13.19
C PRO A 82 -8.27 2.68 -13.32
N CYS A 83 -7.47 2.10 -12.43
CA CYS A 83 -7.28 0.66 -12.34
C CYS A 83 -8.48 0.04 -11.62
N VAL A 84 -9.32 -0.73 -12.32
CA VAL A 84 -10.53 -1.30 -11.75
C VAL A 84 -10.24 -2.64 -11.08
N LEU A 85 -10.49 -2.72 -9.78
CA LEU A 85 -10.28 -3.91 -8.95
C LEU A 85 -11.61 -4.38 -8.37
N TYR A 86 -11.83 -5.69 -8.38
CA TYR A 86 -13.03 -6.30 -7.82
C TYR A 86 -12.68 -7.37 -6.79
N LEU A 87 -13.14 -7.20 -5.55
CA LEU A 87 -12.95 -8.16 -4.48
C LEU A 87 -14.25 -8.93 -4.20
N ASN A 88 -14.18 -10.26 -4.29
CA ASN A 88 -15.30 -11.14 -4.02
C ASN A 88 -14.90 -12.36 -3.16
N SER A 89 -15.80 -13.32 -3.01
CA SER A 89 -15.55 -14.55 -2.23
C SER A 89 -14.51 -15.49 -2.85
N GLU A 90 -14.29 -15.39 -4.17
CA GLU A 90 -13.30 -16.18 -4.91
C GLU A 90 -11.89 -15.56 -4.81
N GLY A 91 -11.80 -14.24 -4.61
CA GLY A 91 -10.55 -13.51 -4.43
C GLY A 91 -10.57 -12.12 -5.05
N LEU A 92 -9.38 -11.58 -5.27
CA LEU A 92 -9.18 -10.30 -5.96
C LEU A 92 -9.12 -10.54 -7.48
N ARG A 93 -9.86 -9.73 -8.24
CA ARG A 93 -9.89 -9.77 -9.69
C ARG A 93 -9.57 -8.42 -10.31
N MET A 94 -8.90 -8.44 -11.44
CA MET A 94 -8.58 -7.29 -12.29
C MET A 94 -8.83 -7.71 -13.73
N ASP A 95 -9.63 -6.93 -14.48
CA ASP A 95 -10.03 -7.25 -15.86
C ASP A 95 -10.62 -8.66 -16.03
N GLY A 96 -11.32 -9.14 -15.00
CA GLY A 96 -11.90 -10.48 -14.97
C GLY A 96 -10.91 -11.61 -14.68
N ALA A 97 -9.61 -11.37 -14.51
CA ALA A 97 -8.63 -12.38 -14.09
C ALA A 97 -8.41 -12.33 -12.57
N THR A 98 -8.22 -13.49 -11.93
CA THR A 98 -7.80 -13.56 -10.52
C THR A 98 -6.36 -13.11 -10.41
N VAL A 99 -6.09 -12.17 -9.52
CA VAL A 99 -4.75 -11.60 -9.29
C VAL A 99 -4.42 -11.59 -7.79
N THR A 100 -3.13 -11.56 -7.49
CA THR A 100 -2.66 -11.32 -6.12
C THR A 100 -2.64 -9.82 -5.78
N ILE A 101 -2.61 -9.49 -4.48
CA ILE A 101 -2.49 -8.08 -4.03
C ILE A 101 -1.25 -7.42 -4.63
N ALA A 102 -0.11 -8.12 -4.65
CA ALA A 102 1.14 -7.59 -5.18
C ALA A 102 1.05 -7.26 -6.69
N GLU A 103 0.40 -8.13 -7.47
CA GLU A 103 0.18 -7.91 -8.90
C GLU A 103 -0.79 -6.74 -9.15
N ALA A 104 -1.87 -6.66 -8.39
CA ALA A 104 -2.84 -5.55 -8.47
C ALA A 104 -2.16 -4.21 -8.17
N VAL A 105 -1.38 -4.13 -7.09
CA VAL A 105 -0.63 -2.91 -6.72
C VAL A 105 0.36 -2.53 -7.83
N ALA A 106 1.13 -3.50 -8.34
CA ALA A 106 2.09 -3.23 -9.42
C ALA A 106 1.40 -2.70 -10.69
N ALA A 107 0.21 -3.21 -11.01
CA ALA A 107 -0.59 -2.73 -12.15
C ALA A 107 -1.12 -1.31 -11.91
N CYS A 108 -1.74 -1.07 -10.76
CA CYS A 108 -2.38 0.21 -10.44
C CYS A 108 -1.40 1.35 -10.12
N ARG A 109 -0.12 1.04 -9.83
CA ARG A 109 0.93 2.07 -9.68
C ARG A 109 1.14 2.90 -10.95
N ARG A 110 0.86 2.35 -12.13
CA ARG A 110 1.02 3.07 -13.40
C ARG A 110 -0.07 4.12 -13.63
N SER A 111 -1.28 3.87 -13.14
CA SER A 111 -2.40 4.79 -13.24
C SER A 111 -2.45 5.81 -12.11
N GLY A 112 -1.81 5.50 -10.96
CA GLY A 112 -1.84 6.34 -9.76
C GLY A 112 -3.21 6.38 -9.05
N ARG A 113 -4.22 5.74 -9.64
CA ARG A 113 -5.59 5.64 -9.13
C ARG A 113 -6.14 4.24 -9.32
N ALA A 114 -6.89 3.77 -8.32
CA ALA A 114 -7.61 2.51 -8.35
C ALA A 114 -9.07 2.71 -7.95
N GLU A 115 -9.98 2.09 -8.68
CA GLU A 115 -11.39 1.96 -8.33
C GLU A 115 -11.60 0.58 -7.73
N LEU A 116 -11.98 0.53 -6.46
CA LEU A 116 -12.15 -0.72 -5.73
C LEU A 116 -13.63 -1.00 -5.50
N GLY A 117 -14.12 -2.05 -6.15
CA GLY A 117 -15.42 -2.64 -5.89
C GLY A 117 -15.31 -3.85 -4.97
N ALA A 118 -16.21 -3.97 -3.99
CA ALA A 118 -16.27 -5.13 -3.10
C ALA A 118 -17.71 -5.67 -3.01
N THR A 119 -17.86 -6.98 -3.16
CA THR A 119 -19.16 -7.64 -2.86
C THR A 119 -19.30 -7.87 -1.36
N GLY A 120 -20.54 -7.94 -0.86
CA GLY A 120 -20.82 -8.26 0.54
C GLY A 120 -20.29 -9.63 1.01
N ALA A 121 -19.82 -10.48 0.10
CA ALA A 121 -19.18 -11.77 0.40
C ALA A 121 -17.64 -11.69 0.48
N ALA A 122 -17.05 -10.51 0.28
CA ALA A 122 -15.61 -10.31 0.40
C ALA A 122 -15.13 -10.52 1.84
N ARG A 123 -13.94 -11.11 2.00
CA ARG A 123 -13.31 -11.28 3.32
C ARG A 123 -12.77 -9.93 3.80
N SER A 124 -13.30 -9.42 4.92
CA SER A 124 -12.89 -8.13 5.50
C SER A 124 -11.39 -7.97 5.65
N GLY A 125 -10.69 -9.02 6.15
CA GLY A 125 -9.24 -8.96 6.32
C GLY A 125 -8.45 -8.74 5.02
N THR A 126 -8.91 -9.32 3.89
CA THR A 126 -8.27 -9.13 2.58
C THR A 126 -8.52 -7.75 2.02
N TYR A 127 -9.69 -7.18 2.30
CA TYR A 127 -10.03 -5.82 1.90
C TYR A 127 -9.14 -4.77 2.59
N ASP A 128 -8.98 -4.88 3.92
CA ASP A 128 -8.11 -3.98 4.68
C ASP A 128 -6.64 -4.11 4.27
N GLU A 129 -6.18 -5.34 3.99
CA GLU A 129 -4.83 -5.62 3.50
C GLU A 129 -4.59 -4.96 2.12
N LEU A 130 -5.55 -5.07 1.21
CA LEU A 130 -5.48 -4.47 -0.12
C LEU A 130 -5.45 -2.93 -0.06
N LEU A 131 -6.35 -2.32 0.73
CA LEU A 131 -6.38 -0.87 0.92
C LEU A 131 -5.04 -0.34 1.42
N ARG A 132 -4.49 -0.97 2.47
CA ARG A 132 -3.20 -0.58 3.03
C ARG A 132 -2.07 -0.75 2.02
N ALA A 133 -2.09 -1.79 1.19
CA ALA A 133 -1.07 -2.02 0.18
C ALA A 133 -1.12 -0.97 -0.96
N LEU A 134 -2.32 -0.56 -1.39
CA LEU A 134 -2.50 0.49 -2.39
C LEU A 134 -2.08 1.87 -1.85
N GLU A 135 -2.44 2.18 -0.59
CA GLU A 135 -2.04 3.41 0.08
C GLU A 135 -0.52 3.52 0.24
N GLN A 136 0.14 2.43 0.67
CA GLN A 136 1.61 2.36 0.74
C GLN A 136 2.31 2.55 -0.60
N ALA A 137 1.63 2.21 -1.71
CA ALA A 137 2.13 2.40 -3.05
C ALA A 137 1.84 3.80 -3.63
N GLY A 138 1.18 4.68 -2.87
CA GLY A 138 0.77 6.02 -3.31
C GLY A 138 -0.35 6.00 -4.35
N VAL A 139 -1.14 4.92 -4.41
CA VAL A 139 -2.27 4.79 -5.33
C VAL A 139 -3.53 5.32 -4.64
N GLY A 140 -4.14 6.37 -5.21
CA GLY A 140 -5.40 6.90 -4.70
C GLY A 140 -6.54 5.90 -4.91
N VAL A 141 -7.26 5.53 -3.84
CA VAL A 141 -8.35 4.56 -3.92
C VAL A 141 -9.70 5.28 -3.91
N GLN A 142 -10.48 5.06 -4.97
CA GLN A 142 -11.88 5.44 -5.03
C GLN A 142 -12.72 4.21 -4.69
N LEU A 143 -13.50 4.34 -3.61
CA LEU A 143 -14.41 3.29 -3.17
C LEU A 143 -15.70 3.44 -3.95
N GLU A 144 -15.91 2.54 -4.89
CA GLU A 144 -17.18 2.46 -5.56
C GLU A 144 -18.16 1.77 -4.62
N ASN A 145 -19.03 2.56 -4.00
CA ASN A 145 -20.11 2.07 -3.14
C ASN A 145 -21.13 1.30 -4.00
N LEU A 146 -20.79 0.06 -4.35
CA LEU A 146 -21.67 -0.91 -5.02
C LEU A 146 -22.90 -1.33 -4.19
N LEU A 147 -23.12 -0.69 -3.02
CA LEU A 147 -24.40 -0.75 -2.31
C LEU A 147 -25.52 -0.03 -3.08
N GLU A 148 -25.17 0.86 -4.00
CA GLU A 148 -26.08 1.36 -5.03
C GLU A 148 -25.75 0.60 -6.32
N GLY A 149 -26.53 -0.44 -6.63
CA GLY A 149 -26.48 -1.03 -7.98
C GLY A 149 -26.78 0.05 -9.03
N PRO A 150 -26.43 -0.16 -10.32
CA PRO A 150 -26.76 0.81 -11.36
C PRO A 150 -28.27 1.14 -11.46
N ASP A 151 -29.12 0.28 -10.86
CA ASP A 151 -30.58 0.43 -10.75
C ASP A 151 -31.12 0.50 -9.30
N GLY A 152 -30.26 0.50 -8.27
CA GLY A 152 -30.67 0.57 -6.86
C GLY A 152 -31.56 -0.58 -6.35
N GLN A 153 -31.74 -1.68 -7.10
CA GLN A 153 -32.66 -2.75 -6.72
C GLN A 153 -31.98 -3.84 -5.86
N PRO A 154 -32.52 -4.14 -4.67
CA PRO A 154 -32.05 -5.26 -3.86
C PRO A 154 -32.34 -6.60 -4.57
N LEU A 155 -31.35 -7.49 -4.61
CA LEU A 155 -31.52 -8.85 -5.14
C LEU A 155 -32.66 -9.57 -4.41
N PRO A 156 -33.57 -10.26 -5.13
CA PRO A 156 -34.63 -11.06 -4.49
C PRO A 156 -34.00 -12.19 -3.66
N ARG A 157 -34.51 -12.34 -2.43
CA ARG A 157 -34.12 -13.40 -1.48
C ARG A 157 -34.66 -14.76 -1.88
#